data_AF-A0A6P0SF74-F1
#
_entry.id   AF-A0A6P0SF74-F1
#
_cell.length_a   1.000
_cell.length_b   1.000
_cell.length_c   1.000
_cell.angle_alpha   90.00
_cell.angle_beta   90.00
_cell.angle_gamma   90.00
#
_symmetry.space_group_name_H-M   'P 1'
#
loop_
_entity.id
_entity.type
_entity.pdbx_description
1 polymer ?
#
loop_
_entity_poly.entity_id
_entity_poly.type
_entity_poly.pdbx_seq_one_letter_code
_entity_poly.pdbx_strand_id
1 'polypeptide(L)'
;MKRFYLYSSLLVASFFLQFLGEEGLALIVKTNRRLSGFSVDSRNYIYLESARNHVTKVPTAKIQIIDVATNACVKKGCIETNYNYSDSNLTPKDAEESLLRKTQRIRQSLRLNQLKVGLKLPVIERSIQPNGTETVKVLVDKEKDPLEIRLEQIYIPSVLS
;
A
#
# COMPACT_ATOMS: atom_id res chain seq x y z
N MET A 1 -11.73 58.18 0.52
CA MET A 1 -10.98 57.16 -0.26
C MET A 1 -10.12 56.25 0.65
N LYS A 2 -10.71 55.57 1.65
CA LYS A 2 -9.99 54.60 2.51
C LYS A 2 -10.69 53.24 2.64
N ARG A 3 -11.93 53.11 2.14
CA ARG A 3 -12.72 51.85 2.20
C ARG A 3 -12.56 50.95 0.98
N PHE A 4 -12.10 51.48 -0.17
CA PHE A 4 -11.93 50.68 -1.39
C PHE A 4 -10.69 49.76 -1.39
N TYR A 5 -9.65 50.10 -0.61
CA TYR A 5 -8.42 49.30 -0.52
C TYR A 5 -8.56 48.04 0.34
N LEU A 6 -9.53 48.02 1.28
CA LEU A 6 -9.78 46.85 2.13
C LEU A 6 -10.46 45.71 1.36
N TYR A 7 -11.31 46.03 0.40
CA TYR A 7 -11.99 45.03 -0.43
C TYR A 7 -11.06 44.41 -1.47
N SER A 8 -10.06 45.14 -1.99
CA SER A 8 -9.08 44.57 -2.91
C SER A 8 -8.10 43.62 -2.22
N SER A 9 -7.71 43.90 -0.96
CA SER A 9 -6.84 42.99 -0.19
C SER A 9 -7.54 41.70 0.24
N LEU A 10 -8.85 41.75 0.52
CA LEU A 10 -9.64 40.57 0.89
C LEU A 10 -9.86 39.62 -0.30
N LEU A 11 -10.08 40.16 -1.51
CA LEU A 11 -10.26 39.36 -2.72
C LEU A 11 -8.97 38.65 -3.17
N VAL A 12 -7.81 39.28 -2.97
CA VAL A 12 -6.51 38.65 -3.28
C VAL A 12 -6.22 37.53 -2.29
N ALA A 13 -6.46 37.74 -0.99
CA ALA A 13 -6.26 36.70 0.02
C ALA A 13 -7.18 35.48 -0.17
N SER A 14 -8.43 35.67 -0.60
CA SER A 14 -9.33 34.54 -0.90
C SER A 14 -8.91 33.76 -2.16
N PHE A 15 -8.31 34.43 -3.15
CA PHE A 15 -7.79 33.77 -4.35
C PHE A 15 -6.56 32.90 -4.03
N PHE A 16 -5.68 33.38 -3.13
CA PHE A 16 -4.54 32.58 -2.66
C PHE A 16 -4.96 31.39 -1.80
N LEU A 17 -5.98 31.52 -0.95
CA LEU A 17 -6.50 30.40 -0.14
C LEU A 17 -7.21 29.33 -0.99
N GLN A 18 -7.80 29.70 -2.13
CA GLN A 18 -8.40 28.73 -3.06
C GLN A 18 -7.36 28.02 -3.95
N PHE A 19 -6.22 28.65 -4.25
CA PHE A 19 -5.13 28.02 -5.02
C PHE A 19 -4.13 27.24 -4.16
N LEU A 20 -3.98 27.56 -2.87
CA LEU A 20 -3.12 26.83 -1.91
C LEU A 20 -3.87 25.77 -1.10
N GLY A 21 -5.19 25.66 -1.28
CA GLY A 21 -6.07 24.74 -0.56
C GLY A 21 -6.15 23.31 -1.11
N GLU A 22 -5.20 22.86 -1.94
CA GLU A 22 -5.05 21.44 -2.29
C GLU A 22 -4.20 20.68 -1.26
N GLU A 23 -4.40 20.92 0.04
CA GLU A 23 -4.13 19.89 1.06
C GLU A 23 -5.27 18.86 1.03
N GLY A 24 -5.29 18.13 -0.07
CA GLY A 24 -6.30 17.13 -0.39
C GLY A 24 -5.92 16.28 -1.59
N LEU A 25 -4.65 16.32 -2.02
CA LEU A 25 -4.11 15.29 -2.88
C LEU A 25 -3.97 14.02 -2.04
N ALA A 26 -5.10 13.35 -1.80
CA ALA A 26 -5.11 11.91 -1.73
C ALA A 26 -4.53 11.44 -3.06
N LEU A 27 -3.20 11.34 -3.06
CA LEU A 27 -2.38 10.92 -4.18
C LEU A 27 -2.87 9.50 -4.47
N ILE A 28 -3.78 9.38 -5.44
CA ILE A 28 -4.18 8.09 -5.99
C ILE A 28 -2.95 7.62 -6.77
N VAL A 29 -1.99 7.11 -6.01
CA VAL A 29 -0.87 6.35 -6.51
C VAL A 29 -1.50 5.06 -6.99
N LYS A 30 -1.73 4.95 -8.30
CA LYS A 30 -2.18 3.71 -8.91
C LYS A 30 -1.02 2.71 -8.84
N THR A 31 -0.86 2.06 -7.70
CA THR A 31 0.17 1.06 -7.48
C THR A 31 -0.20 -0.21 -8.25
N ASN A 32 0.59 -0.59 -9.24
CA ASN A 32 0.45 -1.91 -9.85
C ASN A 32 1.07 -2.94 -8.91
N ARG A 33 0.26 -3.55 -8.03
CA ARG A 33 0.74 -4.57 -7.09
C ARG A 33 1.17 -5.82 -7.87
N ARG A 34 2.48 -6.06 -7.99
CA ARG A 34 3.02 -7.18 -8.80
C ARG A 34 3.73 -8.26 -8.01
N LEU A 35 4.27 -7.98 -6.82
CA LEU A 35 4.94 -8.99 -6.00
C LEU A 35 4.62 -8.79 -4.52
N SER A 36 3.80 -9.68 -3.96
CA SER A 36 3.58 -9.74 -2.52
C SER A 36 3.34 -11.16 -2.05
N GLY A 37 3.94 -11.56 -0.93
CA GLY A 37 3.71 -12.87 -0.36
C GLY A 37 4.71 -13.27 0.70
N PHE A 38 4.42 -14.39 1.36
CA PHE A 38 5.30 -14.99 2.36
C PHE A 38 6.30 -15.94 1.71
N SER A 39 7.47 -16.10 2.34
CA SER A 39 8.35 -17.24 2.12
C SER A 39 7.62 -18.54 2.46
N VAL A 40 8.11 -19.67 1.92
CA VAL A 40 7.49 -20.99 2.12
C VAL A 40 7.36 -21.38 3.60
N ASP A 41 8.31 -20.95 4.42
CA ASP A 41 8.34 -21.16 5.87
C ASP A 41 7.63 -20.07 6.69
N SER A 42 6.95 -19.13 6.02
CA SER A 42 6.25 -17.99 6.62
C SER A 42 7.10 -17.05 7.48
N ARG A 43 8.44 -17.16 7.46
CA ARG A 43 9.32 -16.32 8.29
C ARG A 43 9.55 -14.93 7.71
N ASN A 44 9.42 -14.78 6.40
CA ASN A 44 9.66 -13.53 5.71
C ASN A 44 8.47 -13.15 4.83
N TYR A 45 8.24 -11.85 4.70
CA TYR A 45 7.24 -11.29 3.79
C TYR A 45 7.90 -10.33 2.82
N ILE A 46 7.53 -10.39 1.53
CA ILE A 46 7.95 -9.42 0.51
C ILE A 46 6.76 -8.61 0.05
N TYR A 47 7.00 -7.32 -0.18
CA TYR A 47 6.07 -6.41 -0.82
C TYR A 47 6.81 -5.51 -1.80
N LEU A 48 6.35 -5.45 -3.04
CA LEU A 48 6.82 -4.53 -4.07
C LEU A 48 5.64 -3.69 -4.57
N GLU A 49 5.84 -2.39 -4.54
CA GLU A 49 4.95 -1.41 -5.16
C GLU A 49 5.73 -0.52 -6.12
N SER A 50 5.03 -0.03 -7.13
CA SER A 50 5.56 0.92 -8.09
C SER A 50 4.51 1.93 -8.45
N ALA A 51 4.97 3.11 -8.83
CA ALA A 51 4.16 4.28 -9.09
C ALA A 51 4.80 5.12 -10.19
N ARG A 52 4.02 6.06 -10.70
CA ARG A 52 4.55 7.17 -11.48
C ARG A 52 4.08 8.46 -10.83
N ASN A 53 5.01 9.36 -10.56
CA ASN A 53 4.66 10.68 -10.06
C ASN A 53 3.83 11.43 -11.13
N HIS A 54 2.68 11.96 -10.74
CA HIS A 54 1.76 12.59 -11.70
C HIS A 54 2.30 13.91 -12.27
N VAL A 55 3.14 14.63 -11.51
CA VAL A 55 3.73 15.92 -11.88
C VAL A 55 5.03 15.72 -12.64
N THR A 56 6.02 15.05 -12.03
CA THR A 56 7.36 14.91 -12.63
C THR A 56 7.44 13.79 -13.66
N LYS A 57 6.41 12.93 -13.74
CA LYS A 57 6.37 11.70 -14.56
C LYS A 57 7.47 10.69 -14.23
N VAL A 58 8.31 10.94 -13.24
CA VAL A 58 9.38 10.04 -12.79
C VAL A 58 8.74 8.79 -12.16
N PRO A 59 9.11 7.58 -12.60
CA PRO A 59 8.64 6.35 -11.96
C PRO A 59 9.34 6.15 -10.61
N THR A 60 8.62 5.60 -9.66
CA THR A 60 9.18 5.18 -8.37
C THR A 60 8.80 3.75 -8.08
N ALA A 61 9.66 3.02 -7.37
CA ALA A 61 9.33 1.73 -6.80
C ALA A 61 9.91 1.62 -5.40
N LYS A 62 9.26 0.79 -4.58
CA LYS A 62 9.68 0.45 -3.23
C LYS A 62 9.50 -1.04 -3.03
N ILE A 63 10.56 -1.69 -2.55
CA ILE A 63 10.53 -3.09 -2.14
C ILE A 63 10.79 -3.15 -0.64
N GLN A 64 10.01 -3.97 0.05
CA GLN A 64 10.15 -4.23 1.48
C GLN A 64 10.22 -5.73 1.66
N ILE A 65 11.26 -6.20 2.34
CA ILE A 65 11.41 -7.57 2.78
C ILE A 65 11.54 -7.55 4.30
N ILE A 66 10.56 -8.16 4.97
CA ILE A 66 10.38 -8.03 6.41
C ILE A 66 10.50 -9.42 7.04
N ASP A 67 11.24 -9.50 8.15
CA ASP A 67 11.20 -10.63 9.07
C ASP A 67 9.90 -10.55 9.88
N VAL A 68 9.05 -11.57 9.75
CA VAL A 68 7.68 -11.56 10.28
C VAL A 68 7.68 -11.58 11.81
N ALA A 69 8.64 -12.27 12.43
CA ALA A 69 8.69 -12.40 13.89
C ALA A 69 9.06 -11.08 14.58
N THR A 70 9.96 -10.32 13.97
CA THR A 70 10.46 -9.05 14.51
C THR A 70 9.75 -7.83 13.94
N ASN A 71 8.93 -8.01 12.89
CA ASN A 71 8.33 -6.94 12.09
C ASN A 71 9.38 -5.91 11.61
N ALA A 72 10.61 -6.36 11.38
CA ALA A 72 11.74 -5.52 11.03
C ALA A 72 12.22 -5.79 9.61
N CYS A 73 12.76 -4.76 8.98
CA CYS A 73 13.34 -4.92 7.66
C CYS A 73 14.58 -5.81 7.71
N VAL A 74 14.65 -6.82 6.83
CA VAL A 74 15.88 -7.59 6.67
C VAL A 74 16.98 -6.69 6.10
N LYS A 75 18.24 -7.01 6.41
CA LYS A 75 19.39 -6.22 5.94
C LYS A 75 19.37 -6.05 4.43
N LYS A 76 19.33 -4.80 3.95
CA LYS A 76 19.21 -4.42 2.52
C LYS A 76 17.90 -4.91 1.84
N GLY A 77 16.88 -5.23 2.61
CA GLY A 77 15.57 -5.69 2.13
C GLY A 77 14.54 -4.58 1.88
N CYS A 78 14.76 -3.39 2.43
CA CYS A 78 13.88 -2.24 2.25
C CYS A 78 14.65 -1.16 1.53
N ILE A 79 14.33 -1.01 0.24
CA ILE A 79 14.99 -0.05 -0.63
C ILE A 79 13.94 0.54 -1.58
N GLU A 80 14.23 1.74 -2.03
CA GLU A 80 13.44 2.45 -3.03
C GLU A 80 14.33 2.91 -4.18
N THR A 81 13.71 3.21 -5.32
CA THR A 81 14.41 3.80 -6.44
C THR A 81 14.73 5.26 -6.14
N ASN A 82 15.98 5.66 -6.35
CA ASN A 82 16.40 7.06 -6.29
C ASN A 82 16.63 7.54 -7.74
N TYR A 83 15.56 8.02 -8.36
CA TYR A 83 15.54 8.55 -9.72
C TYR A 83 15.28 10.06 -9.69
N ASN A 84 15.73 10.76 -10.71
CA ASN A 84 15.57 12.21 -10.84
C ASN A 84 14.75 12.56 -12.08
N TYR A 85 14.63 13.86 -12.38
CA TYR A 85 13.82 14.34 -13.49
C TYR A 85 14.30 13.82 -14.87
N SER A 86 15.60 13.55 -15.03
CA SER A 86 16.15 12.99 -16.27
C SER A 86 15.67 11.56 -16.55
N ASP A 87 15.18 10.86 -15.53
CA ASP A 87 14.65 9.49 -15.61
C ASP A 87 13.14 9.45 -15.92
N SER A 88 12.50 10.58 -16.25
CA SER A 88 11.07 10.67 -16.56
C SER A 88 10.61 9.80 -17.74
N ASN A 89 11.54 9.44 -18.62
CA ASN A 89 11.31 8.51 -19.74
C ASN A 89 11.19 7.04 -19.30
N LEU A 90 11.68 6.69 -18.10
CA LEU A 90 11.57 5.34 -17.56
C LEU A 90 10.13 5.01 -17.17
N THR A 91 9.80 3.72 -17.16
CA THR A 91 8.50 3.20 -16.74
C THR A 91 8.50 2.72 -15.29
N PRO A 92 7.33 2.59 -14.64
CA PRO A 92 7.24 1.91 -13.34
C PRO A 92 7.79 0.49 -13.36
N LYS A 93 7.72 -0.19 -14.52
CA LYS A 93 8.31 -1.54 -14.69
C LYS A 93 9.84 -1.50 -14.62
N ASP A 94 10.48 -0.46 -15.17
CA ASP A 94 11.94 -0.30 -15.07
C ASP A 94 12.39 -0.05 -13.62
N ALA A 95 11.60 0.73 -12.88
CA ALA A 95 11.78 0.95 -11.44
C ALA A 95 11.67 -0.37 -10.65
N GLU A 96 10.64 -1.18 -10.93
CA GLU A 96 10.47 -2.52 -10.34
C GLU A 96 11.68 -3.42 -10.63
N GLU A 97 12.04 -3.60 -11.90
CA GLU A 97 13.11 -4.49 -12.31
C GLU A 97 14.45 -4.11 -11.67
N SER A 98 14.73 -2.81 -11.55
CA SER A 98 15.91 -2.29 -10.85
C SER A 98 15.98 -2.80 -9.40
N LEU A 99 14.87 -2.72 -8.66
CA LEU A 99 14.79 -3.22 -7.29
C LEU A 99 14.83 -4.76 -7.21
N LEU A 100 14.20 -5.45 -8.15
CA LEU A 100 14.22 -6.92 -8.19
C LEU A 100 15.63 -7.46 -8.46
N ARG A 101 16.41 -6.80 -9.31
CA ARG A 101 17.84 -7.13 -9.52
C ARG A 101 18.65 -6.87 -8.25
N LYS A 102 18.48 -5.71 -7.61
CA LYS A 102 19.20 -5.35 -6.37
C LYS A 102 18.91 -6.32 -5.21
N THR A 103 17.69 -6.83 -5.12
CA THR A 103 17.24 -7.72 -4.02
C THR A 103 17.32 -9.21 -4.35
N GLN A 104 17.75 -9.60 -5.56
CA GLN A 104 17.74 -10.99 -6.02
C GLN A 104 18.40 -11.96 -5.05
N ARG A 105 19.62 -11.63 -4.57
CA ARG A 105 20.38 -12.50 -3.65
C ARG A 105 19.64 -12.71 -2.32
N ILE A 106 19.08 -11.65 -1.76
CA ILE A 106 18.35 -11.71 -0.48
C ILE A 106 17.07 -12.53 -0.66
N ARG A 107 16.32 -12.26 -1.73
CA ARG A 107 15.12 -13.04 -2.07
C ARG A 107 15.41 -14.53 -2.24
N GLN A 108 16.51 -14.89 -2.91
CA GLN A 108 16.95 -16.28 -3.04
C GLN A 108 17.28 -16.88 -1.66
N SER A 109 18.08 -16.19 -0.85
CA SER A 109 18.47 -16.68 0.48
C SER A 109 17.28 -16.90 1.42
N LEU A 110 16.25 -16.05 1.32
CA LEU A 110 15.04 -16.09 2.14
C LEU A 110 13.90 -16.88 1.49
N ARG A 111 14.16 -17.58 0.38
CA ARG A 111 13.18 -18.40 -0.36
C ARG A 111 11.93 -17.61 -0.80
N LEU A 112 12.08 -16.32 -1.09
CA LEU A 112 11.03 -15.41 -1.57
C LEU A 112 10.87 -15.41 -3.10
N ASN A 113 11.44 -16.41 -3.79
CA ASN A 113 11.19 -16.65 -5.22
C ASN A 113 10.01 -17.60 -5.44
N GLN A 114 9.66 -18.36 -4.41
CA GLN A 114 8.46 -19.18 -4.34
C GLN A 114 7.59 -18.56 -3.26
N LEU A 115 6.61 -17.76 -3.68
CA LEU A 115 5.72 -17.09 -2.75
C LEU A 115 4.53 -17.97 -2.43
N LYS A 116 4.21 -18.08 -1.15
CA LYS A 116 2.91 -18.61 -0.72
C LYS A 116 1.87 -17.52 -1.00
N VAL A 117 1.13 -17.67 -2.10
CA VAL A 117 0.01 -16.78 -2.44
C VAL A 117 -1.25 -17.38 -1.85
N GLY A 118 -1.87 -16.66 -0.91
CA GLY A 118 -3.06 -17.10 -0.18
C GLY A 118 -2.71 -17.99 1.02
N LEU A 119 -3.03 -17.51 2.21
CA LEU A 119 -3.15 -18.36 3.39
C LEU A 119 -4.60 -18.87 3.41
N LYS A 120 -4.81 -20.15 3.09
CA LYS A 120 -6.08 -20.80 3.41
C LYS A 120 -6.13 -20.91 4.92
N LEU A 121 -6.91 -20.04 5.56
CA LEU A 121 -7.13 -20.13 6.99
C LEU A 121 -7.83 -21.47 7.28
N PRO A 122 -7.38 -22.24 8.29
CA PRO A 122 -8.07 -23.45 8.73
C PRO A 122 -9.35 -23.06 9.46
N VAL A 123 -10.36 -22.68 8.68
CA VAL A 123 -11.68 -22.33 9.17
C VAL A 123 -12.30 -23.57 9.81
N ILE A 124 -12.65 -23.46 11.08
CA ILE A 124 -13.36 -24.51 11.82
C ILE A 124 -14.86 -24.22 11.92
N GLU A 125 -15.24 -22.95 11.86
CA GLU A 125 -16.64 -22.52 11.93
C GLU A 125 -16.84 -21.26 11.10
N ARG A 126 -17.97 -21.17 10.40
CA ARG A 126 -18.38 -20.02 9.61
C ARG A 126 -19.86 -19.75 9.86
N SER A 127 -20.21 -18.51 10.15
CA SER A 127 -21.58 -18.06 10.35
C SER A 127 -21.82 -16.78 9.55
N ILE A 128 -22.96 -16.70 8.87
CA ILE A 128 -23.39 -15.54 8.09
C ILE A 128 -24.74 -15.09 8.65
N GLN A 129 -24.79 -13.87 9.17
CA GLN A 129 -26.01 -13.28 9.70
C GLN A 129 -26.84 -12.66 8.56
N PRO A 130 -28.17 -12.54 8.70
CA PRO A 130 -29.03 -11.91 7.69
C PRO A 130 -28.68 -10.46 7.34
N ASN A 131 -27.98 -9.77 8.24
CA ASN A 131 -27.47 -8.41 8.03
C ASN A 131 -26.20 -8.35 7.15
N GLY A 132 -25.72 -9.49 6.65
CA GLY A 132 -24.50 -9.59 5.83
C GLY A 132 -23.20 -9.67 6.64
N THR A 133 -23.26 -9.68 7.98
CA THR A 133 -22.09 -9.88 8.83
C THR A 133 -21.63 -11.33 8.75
N GLU A 134 -20.34 -11.53 8.50
CA GLU A 134 -19.72 -12.85 8.45
C GLU A 134 -18.77 -13.02 9.64
N THR A 135 -18.93 -14.12 10.38
CA THR A 135 -18.01 -14.53 11.44
C THR A 135 -17.32 -15.83 11.03
N VAL A 136 -16.00 -15.87 11.14
CA VAL A 136 -15.15 -17.02 10.80
C VAL A 136 -14.26 -17.34 12.00
N LYS A 137 -14.35 -18.56 12.52
CA LYS A 137 -13.41 -19.06 13.52
C LYS A 137 -12.31 -19.87 12.84
N VAL A 138 -11.07 -19.57 13.18
CA VAL A 138 -9.87 -20.15 12.58
C VAL A 138 -8.98 -20.72 13.67
N LEU A 139 -8.45 -21.92 13.44
CA LEU A 139 -7.49 -22.51 14.36
C LEU A 139 -6.09 -21.98 14.06
N VAL A 140 -5.57 -21.10 14.90
CA VAL A 140 -4.20 -20.60 14.75
C VAL A 140 -3.32 -21.36 15.74
N ASP A 141 -2.57 -22.33 15.20
CA ASP A 141 -1.71 -23.24 15.95
C ASP A 141 -2.43 -24.26 16.84
N LYS A 142 -1.70 -25.22 17.43
CA LYS A 142 -2.24 -26.27 18.30
C LYS A 142 -2.77 -25.77 19.66
N GLU A 143 -2.96 -24.46 19.82
CA GLU A 143 -3.56 -23.89 21.04
C GLU A 143 -5.08 -24.09 21.04
N LYS A 144 -5.61 -24.27 22.24
CA LYS A 144 -6.95 -24.84 22.49
C LYS A 144 -8.10 -23.92 22.10
N ASP A 145 -7.84 -22.63 21.90
CA ASP A 145 -8.88 -21.63 21.67
C ASP A 145 -8.80 -21.08 20.24
N PRO A 146 -9.87 -21.20 19.44
CA PRO A 146 -9.88 -20.70 18.08
C PRO A 146 -9.92 -19.17 18.04
N LEU A 147 -9.17 -18.59 17.10
CA LEU A 147 -9.22 -17.17 16.81
C LEU A 147 -10.51 -16.85 16.04
N GLU A 148 -11.28 -15.86 16.49
CA GLU A 148 -12.49 -15.39 15.80
C GLU A 148 -12.19 -14.15 14.96
N ILE A 149 -12.55 -14.21 13.67
CA ILE A 149 -12.45 -13.11 12.71
C ILE A 149 -13.87 -12.71 12.32
N ARG A 150 -14.23 -11.44 12.54
CA ARG A 150 -15.54 -10.88 12.14
C ARG A 150 -15.36 -9.88 11.00
N LEU A 151 -16.05 -10.12 9.90
CA LEU A 151 -16.17 -9.22 8.75
C LEU A 151 -17.53 -8.53 8.82
N GLU A 152 -17.48 -7.25 9.15
CA GLU A 152 -18.66 -6.38 9.12
C GLU A 152 -18.68 -5.62 7.80
N GLN A 153 -19.69 -5.90 6.98
CA GLN A 153 -19.92 -5.14 5.76
C GLN A 153 -20.93 -4.02 6.05
N ILE A 154 -20.42 -2.80 6.23
CA ILE A 154 -21.28 -1.62 6.31
C ILE A 154 -21.82 -1.33 4.91
N TYR A 155 -23.12 -1.53 4.71
CA TYR A 155 -23.80 -1.09 3.50
C TYR A 155 -23.81 0.45 3.47
N ILE A 156 -23.05 1.03 2.54
CA ILE A 156 -23.10 2.47 2.25
C ILE A 156 -24.06 2.63 1.06
N PRO A 157 -25.29 3.12 1.26
CA PRO A 157 -26.22 3.38 0.15
C PRO A 157 -25.61 4.38 -0.83
N SER A 158 -25.82 4.17 -2.13
CA SER A 158 -25.37 5.11 -3.16
C SER A 158 -26.11 6.43 -3.01
N VAL A 159 -25.38 7.54 -2.84
CA VAL A 159 -25.92 8.91 -2.70
C VAL A 159 -26.38 9.50 -4.06
N LEU A 160 -26.70 8.64 -5.02
CA LEU A 160 -27.19 9.02 -6.34
C LEU A 160 -28.55 8.35 -6.55
N SER A 161 -29.59 8.99 -6.00
CA SER A 161 -30.99 8.75 -6.32
C SER A 161 -31.62 10.06 -6.77
#